data_AF-A0A6J5UP31-F1
#
_entry.id   AF-A0A6J5UP31-F1
#
_cell.length_a   1.000
_cell.length_b   1.000
_cell.length_c   1.000
_cell.angle_alpha   90.00
_cell.angle_beta   90.00
_cell.angle_gamma   90.00
#
_symmetry.space_group_name_H-M   'P 1'
#
loop_
_entity.id
_entity.type
_entity.pdbx_description
1 polymer ?
#
loop_
_entity_poly.entity_id
_entity_poly.type
_entity_poly.pdbx_seq_one_letter_code
_entity_poly.pdbx_strand_id
1 'polypeptide(L)'
;MEFREEGEVEPVSPTGQYFNSSILSVAILAVLEFELPINDSQALSLLQDVFLPINPRFSSIMVSDNVDQKKQWKRVEVKLEDHVHVPIFPSKMSPESYDEYFDDYISNIAAEKLPQNRPLWEIHILKYPTSHAAGTLIFKLHHALGDGYSLMGALLSCLQSAQNPSVPLTFPSLKSSGPQTTHKTKIVSQFFSSVFQTVSDFSWSILKSNFVEDDRTPIRSGEDGVEFRPITLSTLTFSIDEIKRIKNKLGVTTNDVIAGIIFLGTRIYMQEVTKNQAMNIVRHWCYSIPETSRVTCQSMR
;
A
#
# COMPACT_ATOMS: atom_id res chain seq x y z
N MET A 1 34.16 31.83 -14.69
CA MET A 1 33.75 30.46 -15.03
C MET A 1 33.22 29.87 -13.74
N GLU A 2 31.92 30.04 -13.51
CA GLU A 2 31.26 29.52 -12.30
C GLU A 2 31.20 28.00 -12.43
N PHE A 3 31.88 27.30 -11.53
CA PHE A 3 31.68 25.87 -11.32
C PHE A 3 30.26 25.70 -10.77
N ARG A 4 29.32 25.29 -11.63
CA ARG A 4 28.09 24.66 -11.18
C ARG A 4 28.53 23.35 -10.53
N GLU A 5 28.29 23.19 -9.23
CA GLU A 5 28.26 21.88 -8.61
C GLU A 5 27.16 21.07 -9.32
N GLU A 6 27.55 20.23 -10.26
CA GLU A 6 26.72 19.14 -10.75
C GLU A 6 26.52 18.18 -9.59
N GLY A 7 25.49 18.44 -8.76
CA GLY A 7 25.08 17.51 -7.72
C GLY A 7 24.84 16.14 -8.34
N GLU A 8 25.39 15.10 -7.73
CA GLU A 8 25.28 13.71 -8.20
C GLU A 8 23.84 13.39 -8.60
N VAL A 9 23.63 13.16 -9.89
CA VAL A 9 22.30 12.92 -10.44
C VAL A 9 21.99 11.42 -10.35
N GLU A 10 21.17 11.03 -9.39
CA GLU A 10 20.79 9.62 -9.20
C GLU A 10 19.68 9.23 -10.19
N PRO A 11 19.86 8.18 -11.01
CA PRO A 11 18.80 7.71 -11.90
C PRO A 11 17.65 7.06 -11.12
N VAL A 12 16.42 7.25 -11.59
CA VAL A 12 15.25 6.55 -11.02
C VAL A 12 15.33 5.07 -11.41
N SER A 13 15.10 4.18 -10.45
CA SER A 13 15.08 2.73 -10.71
C SER A 13 13.99 2.35 -11.73
N PRO A 14 14.17 1.25 -12.50
CA PRO A 14 13.15 0.79 -13.44
C PRO A 14 11.76 0.63 -12.80
N THR A 15 11.71 0.06 -11.60
CA THR A 15 10.48 -0.08 -10.80
C THR A 15 9.88 1.28 -10.43
N GLY A 16 10.70 2.25 -10.03
CA GLY A 16 10.24 3.60 -9.72
C GLY A 16 9.71 4.35 -10.94
N GLN A 17 10.29 4.13 -12.12
CA GLN A 17 9.78 4.68 -13.38
C GLN A 17 8.44 4.06 -13.77
N TYR A 18 8.28 2.74 -13.60
CA TYR A 18 7.05 2.01 -13.89
C TYR A 18 5.88 2.45 -13.01
N PHE A 19 6.10 2.52 -11.70
CA PHE A 19 5.09 2.96 -10.73
C PHE A 19 4.81 4.47 -10.76
N ASN A 20 5.59 5.27 -11.50
CA ASN A 20 5.35 6.69 -11.71
C ASN A 20 5.11 6.98 -13.20
N SER A 21 4.08 6.36 -13.77
CA SER A 21 3.67 6.56 -15.16
C SER A 21 2.30 7.24 -15.26
N SER A 22 1.93 7.67 -16.47
CA SER A 22 0.59 8.21 -16.72
C SER A 22 -0.53 7.18 -16.46
N ILE A 23 -0.19 5.89 -16.59
CA ILE A 23 -1.12 4.75 -16.47
C ILE A 23 -1.16 4.22 -15.03
N LEU A 24 0.00 4.15 -14.37
CA LEU A 24 0.12 3.57 -13.03
C LEU A 24 0.84 4.55 -12.10
N SER A 25 0.11 5.00 -11.07
CA SER A 25 0.64 5.75 -9.94
C SER A 25 0.12 5.09 -8.66
N VAL A 26 1.05 4.57 -7.85
CA VAL A 26 0.73 3.79 -6.65
C VAL A 26 1.23 4.52 -5.43
N ALA A 27 0.32 4.79 -4.50
CA ALA A 27 0.64 5.30 -3.18
C ALA A 27 0.53 4.18 -2.15
N ILE A 28 1.41 4.24 -1.15
CA ILE A 28 1.39 3.43 0.05
C ILE A 28 0.89 4.32 1.17
N LEU A 29 -0.17 3.90 1.84
CA LEU A 29 -0.66 4.54 3.06
C LEU A 29 -0.15 3.77 4.27
N ALA A 30 0.56 4.45 5.17
CA ALA A 30 0.93 3.93 6.48
C ALA A 30 0.23 4.76 7.56
N VAL A 31 -0.57 4.10 8.39
CA VAL A 31 -1.37 4.73 9.45
C VAL A 31 -0.76 4.38 10.80
N LEU A 32 -0.47 5.39 11.61
CA LEU A 32 -0.05 5.25 13.01
C LEU A 32 -1.10 5.89 13.91
N GLU A 33 -1.67 5.08 14.78
CA GLU A 33 -2.67 5.48 15.76
C GLU A 33 -2.03 5.62 17.14
N PHE A 34 -2.37 6.70 17.85
CA PHE A 34 -1.78 7.04 19.14
C PHE A 34 -2.86 7.13 20.22
N GLU A 35 -2.54 6.62 21.42
CA GLU A 35 -3.38 6.76 22.61
C GLU A 35 -3.44 8.21 23.14
N LEU A 36 -2.50 9.05 22.71
CA LEU A 36 -2.40 10.46 23.10
C LEU A 36 -2.52 11.36 21.87
N PRO A 37 -3.07 12.58 22.02
CA PRO A 37 -3.10 13.57 20.96
C PRO A 37 -1.69 13.91 20.44
N ILE A 38 -1.56 14.09 19.13
CA ILE A 38 -0.29 14.42 18.48
C ILE A 38 0.10 15.88 18.79
N ASN A 39 1.36 16.10 19.16
CA ASN A 39 1.93 17.44 19.31
C ASN A 39 2.59 17.90 18.01
N ASP A 40 2.01 18.93 17.38
CA ASP A 40 2.48 19.49 16.11
C ASP A 40 3.95 19.91 16.13
N SER A 41 4.37 20.61 17.18
CA SER A 41 5.72 21.17 17.25
C SER A 41 6.78 20.06 17.26
N GLN A 42 6.52 18.99 18.01
CA GLN A 42 7.38 17.81 18.06
C GLN A 42 7.31 17.02 16.75
N ALA A 43 6.12 16.88 16.16
CA ALA A 43 5.96 16.20 14.88
C ALA A 43 6.79 16.90 13.78
N LEU A 44 6.67 18.23 13.65
CA LEU A 44 7.41 19.00 12.65
C LEU A 44 8.93 18.94 12.85
N SER A 45 9.43 19.03 14.09
CA SER A 45 10.86 18.87 14.35
C SER A 45 11.36 17.48 13.99
N LEU A 46 10.60 16.42 14.33
CA LEU A 46 10.96 15.05 13.96
C LEU A 46 10.97 14.86 12.44
N LEU A 47 10.06 15.50 11.72
CA LEU A 47 10.07 15.44 10.26
C LEU A 47 11.33 16.08 9.68
N GLN A 48 11.70 17.27 10.17
CA GLN A 48 12.85 18.00 9.67
C GLN A 48 14.18 17.34 10.04
N ASP A 49 14.33 16.93 11.30
CA ASP A 49 15.61 16.50 11.86
C ASP A 49 15.83 14.98 11.74
N VAL A 50 14.77 14.19 11.56
CA VAL A 50 14.83 12.73 11.53
C VAL A 50 14.29 12.15 10.24
N PHE A 51 13.06 12.49 9.82
CA PHE A 51 12.46 11.86 8.63
C PHE A 51 13.18 12.24 7.33
N LEU A 52 13.36 13.53 7.04
CA LEU A 52 14.00 13.98 5.80
C LEU A 52 15.45 13.46 5.65
N PRO A 53 16.28 13.42 6.71
CA PRO A 53 17.65 12.91 6.60
C PRO A 53 17.76 11.38 6.40
N ILE A 54 16.72 10.58 6.67
CA ILE A 54 16.78 9.11 6.51
C ILE A 54 17.13 8.71 5.09
N ASN A 55 16.59 9.41 4.10
CA ASN A 55 16.84 9.09 2.71
C ASN A 55 16.81 10.35 1.83
N PRO A 56 17.83 10.58 0.98
CA PRO A 56 17.86 11.72 0.05
C PRO A 56 16.62 11.85 -0.84
N ARG A 57 15.92 10.75 -1.14
CA ARG A 57 14.70 10.75 -1.95
C ARG A 57 13.54 11.48 -1.29
N PHE A 58 13.50 11.56 0.05
CA PHE A 58 12.49 12.38 0.75
C PHE A 58 12.72 13.87 0.54
N SER A 59 13.91 14.27 0.09
CA SER A 59 14.23 15.64 -0.30
C SER A 59 14.48 15.77 -1.81
N SER A 60 13.91 14.89 -2.64
CA SER A 60 14.14 14.89 -4.09
C SER A 60 12.86 14.82 -4.90
N ILE A 61 12.88 15.45 -6.07
CA ILE A 61 11.82 15.36 -7.08
C ILE A 61 12.29 14.54 -8.27
N MET A 62 11.33 13.97 -9.00
CA MET A 62 11.61 13.24 -10.23
C MET A 62 11.60 14.20 -11.41
N VAL A 63 12.74 14.36 -12.09
CA VAL A 63 12.88 15.17 -13.30
C VAL A 63 13.20 14.28 -14.49
N SER A 64 12.67 14.64 -15.66
CA SER A 64 13.02 13.97 -16.92
C SER A 64 14.07 14.79 -17.65
N ASP A 65 15.13 14.13 -18.11
CA ASP A 65 16.05 14.74 -19.08
C ASP A 65 15.35 14.84 -20.44
N ASN A 66 15.40 16.04 -21.04
CA ASN A 66 14.76 16.33 -22.32
C ASN A 66 15.40 15.59 -23.51
N VAL A 67 16.65 15.13 -23.36
CA VAL A 67 17.39 14.48 -24.45
C VAL A 67 17.13 12.97 -24.49
N ASP A 68 17.21 12.31 -23.34
CA ASP A 68 17.16 10.84 -23.25
C ASP A 68 15.84 10.30 -22.66
N GLN A 69 14.90 11.16 -22.24
CA GLN A 69 13.70 10.83 -21.45
C GLN A 69 13.98 10.02 -20.16
N LYS A 70 15.24 9.97 -19.73
CA LYS A 70 15.64 9.30 -18.49
C LYS A 70 15.15 10.12 -17.30
N LYS A 71 14.46 9.45 -16.39
CA LYS A 71 14.01 10.05 -15.14
C LYS A 71 15.13 9.97 -14.09
N GLN A 72 15.36 11.08 -13.42
CA GLN A 72 16.41 11.24 -12.42
C GLN A 72 15.85 11.91 -11.16
N TRP A 73 16.45 11.60 -10.02
CA TRP A 73 16.17 12.29 -8.77
C TRP A 73 17.00 13.55 -8.69
N LYS A 74 16.33 14.67 -8.44
CA LYS A 74 16.95 15.96 -8.20
C LYS A 74 16.62 16.43 -6.79
N ARG A 75 17.64 16.66 -5.98
CA ARG A 75 17.47 17.20 -4.63
C ARG A 75 16.88 18.61 -4.68
N VAL A 76 15.95 18.90 -3.78
CA VAL A 76 15.28 20.19 -3.61
C VAL A 76 15.22 20.57 -2.13
N GLU A 77 15.00 21.85 -1.87
CA GLU A 77 14.60 22.31 -0.55
C GLU A 77 13.15 21.93 -0.28
N VAL A 78 12.89 21.32 0.88
CA VAL A 78 11.56 20.86 1.27
C VAL A 78 10.90 21.91 2.16
N LYS A 79 9.70 22.35 1.78
CA LYS A 79 8.84 23.19 2.63
C LYS A 79 7.78 22.32 3.29
N LEU A 80 7.89 22.08 4.60
CA LEU A 80 7.00 21.15 5.30
C LEU A 80 5.51 21.54 5.21
N GLU A 81 5.20 22.83 5.13
CA GLU A 81 3.83 23.35 4.94
C GLU A 81 3.13 22.83 3.67
N ASP A 82 3.90 22.50 2.63
CA ASP A 82 3.36 21.93 1.40
C ASP A 82 3.03 20.43 1.55
N HIS A 83 3.65 19.74 2.51
CA HIS A 83 3.57 18.28 2.65
C HIS A 83 2.78 17.82 3.89
N VAL A 84 2.63 18.67 4.90
CA VAL A 84 1.96 18.35 6.16
C VAL A 84 0.57 18.97 6.18
N HIS A 85 -0.44 18.10 6.27
CA HIS A 85 -1.84 18.48 6.22
C HIS A 85 -2.53 18.16 7.56
N VAL A 86 -3.23 19.15 8.11
CA VAL A 86 -4.04 18.97 9.34
C VAL A 86 -5.49 19.23 8.95
N PRO A 87 -6.30 18.19 8.66
CA PRO A 87 -7.70 18.39 8.31
C PRO A 87 -8.48 18.97 9.48
N ILE A 88 -9.52 19.73 9.17
CA ILE A 88 -10.43 20.33 10.15
C ILE A 88 -11.78 19.64 10.02
N PHE A 89 -12.18 18.92 11.06
CA PHE A 89 -13.50 18.31 11.19
C PHE A 89 -14.39 19.12 12.14
N PRO A 90 -15.72 18.96 12.06
CA PRO A 90 -16.62 19.59 13.00
C PRO A 90 -16.30 19.19 14.45
N SER A 91 -16.38 20.16 15.36
CA SER A 91 -16.04 19.94 16.78
C SER A 91 -17.19 19.30 17.58
N LYS A 92 -16.85 18.66 18.71
CA LYS A 92 -17.78 18.10 19.71
C LYS A 92 -18.69 16.99 19.17
N MET A 93 -18.14 16.12 18.33
CA MET A 93 -18.81 14.89 17.89
C MET A 93 -18.39 13.70 18.76
N SER A 94 -19.10 12.57 18.62
CA SER A 94 -18.69 11.32 19.27
C SER A 94 -17.52 10.67 18.51
N PRO A 95 -16.74 9.80 19.16
CA PRO A 95 -15.67 9.05 18.50
C PRO A 95 -16.15 8.25 17.28
N GLU A 96 -17.34 7.67 17.34
CA GLU A 96 -17.92 6.89 16.23
C GLU A 96 -18.21 7.76 15.01
N SER A 97 -18.66 9.01 15.22
CA SER A 97 -18.79 9.97 14.11
C SER A 97 -17.43 10.33 13.53
N TYR A 98 -16.38 10.43 14.36
CA TYR A 98 -15.03 10.69 13.87
C TYR A 98 -14.42 9.50 13.12
N ASP A 99 -14.85 8.26 13.39
CA ASP A 99 -14.49 7.10 12.59
C ASP A 99 -14.99 7.26 11.14
N GLU A 100 -16.23 7.72 10.95
CA GLU A 100 -16.79 7.99 9.62
C GLU A 100 -16.00 9.09 8.88
N TYR A 101 -15.69 10.20 9.57
CA TYR A 101 -14.84 11.26 9.00
C TYR A 101 -13.43 10.75 8.66
N PHE A 102 -12.87 9.88 9.49
CA PHE A 102 -11.57 9.26 9.23
C PHE A 102 -11.62 8.38 7.98
N ASP A 103 -12.61 7.49 7.87
CA ASP A 103 -12.79 6.57 6.75
C ASP A 103 -13.00 7.33 5.43
N ASP A 104 -13.84 8.37 5.44
CA ASP A 104 -14.05 9.24 4.28
C ASP A 104 -12.76 9.99 3.91
N TYR A 105 -12.05 10.53 4.90
CA TYR A 105 -10.82 11.27 4.66
C TYR A 105 -9.71 10.39 4.07
N ILE A 106 -9.45 9.23 4.67
CA ILE A 106 -8.42 8.31 4.20
C ILE A 106 -8.76 7.77 2.80
N SER A 107 -10.04 7.52 2.53
CA SER A 107 -10.54 7.13 1.20
C SER A 107 -10.26 8.19 0.14
N ASN A 108 -10.53 9.46 0.45
CA ASN A 108 -10.28 10.58 -0.45
C ASN A 108 -8.79 10.75 -0.75
N ILE A 109 -7.94 10.79 0.27
CA ILE A 109 -6.49 10.95 0.05
C ILE A 109 -5.88 9.72 -0.63
N ALA A 110 -6.46 8.53 -0.50
CA ALA A 110 -6.02 7.33 -1.21
C ALA A 110 -6.24 7.45 -2.73
N ALA A 111 -7.32 8.12 -3.15
CA ALA A 111 -7.66 8.32 -4.55
C ALA A 111 -6.87 9.47 -5.20
N GLU A 112 -6.39 10.43 -4.42
CA GLU A 112 -5.65 11.59 -4.91
C GLU A 112 -4.21 11.25 -5.33
N LYS A 113 -3.78 11.73 -6.50
CA LYS A 113 -2.39 11.58 -6.95
C LYS A 113 -1.46 12.59 -6.25
N LEU A 114 -0.27 12.13 -5.89
CA LEU A 114 0.77 13.01 -5.37
C LEU A 114 1.28 13.97 -6.46
N PRO A 115 1.42 15.26 -6.17
CA PRO A 115 1.89 16.24 -7.13
C PRO A 115 3.38 16.04 -7.45
N GLN A 116 3.71 16.13 -8.74
CA GLN A 116 5.03 15.73 -9.25
C GLN A 116 6.10 16.83 -9.13
N ASN A 117 5.72 18.04 -8.74
CA ASN A 117 6.61 19.21 -8.60
C ASN A 117 7.27 19.32 -7.21
N ARG A 118 6.96 18.39 -6.30
CA ARG A 118 7.52 18.31 -4.95
C ARG A 118 7.85 16.85 -4.59
N PRO A 119 8.63 16.58 -3.53
CA PRO A 119 8.90 15.21 -3.11
C PRO A 119 7.63 14.39 -2.97
N LEU A 120 7.68 13.13 -3.40
CA LEU A 120 6.48 12.30 -3.61
C LEU A 120 5.95 11.67 -2.31
N TRP A 121 5.69 12.50 -1.31
CA TRP A 121 5.10 12.08 -0.04
C TRP A 121 4.29 13.21 0.60
N GLU A 122 3.28 12.83 1.37
CA GLU A 122 2.43 13.71 2.18
C GLU A 122 2.22 13.08 3.56
N ILE A 123 2.00 13.93 4.57
CA ILE A 123 1.75 13.51 5.94
C ILE A 123 0.48 14.21 6.42
N HIS A 124 -0.46 13.42 6.95
CA HIS A 124 -1.72 13.93 7.44
C HIS A 124 -1.83 13.69 8.95
N ILE A 125 -2.07 14.75 9.71
CA ILE A 125 -2.15 14.70 11.17
C ILE A 125 -3.61 14.93 11.58
N LEU A 126 -4.29 13.86 11.98
CA LEU A 126 -5.66 13.90 12.44
C LEU A 126 -5.67 14.01 13.97
N LYS A 127 -6.28 15.09 14.46
CA LYS A 127 -6.30 15.47 15.89
C LYS A 127 -7.62 15.17 16.59
N TYR A 128 -8.49 14.43 15.92
CA TYR A 128 -9.82 14.10 16.40
C TYR A 128 -9.80 12.66 16.91
N PRO A 129 -10.30 12.42 18.13
CA PRO A 129 -10.28 11.07 18.71
C PRO A 129 -11.29 10.17 17.98
N THR A 130 -10.80 9.08 17.42
CA THR A 130 -11.59 7.97 16.87
C THR A 130 -11.92 6.98 17.99
N SER A 131 -12.72 5.95 17.69
CA SER A 131 -12.97 4.87 18.66
C SER A 131 -11.72 4.05 19.00
N HIS A 132 -10.64 4.20 18.23
CA HIS A 132 -9.39 3.44 18.37
C HIS A 132 -8.19 4.28 18.83
N ALA A 133 -8.21 5.59 18.58
CA ALA A 133 -7.04 6.46 18.79
C ALA A 133 -7.44 7.86 19.26
N ALA A 134 -6.58 8.50 20.06
CA ALA A 134 -6.72 9.92 20.39
C ALA A 134 -6.11 10.85 19.33
N GLY A 135 -5.24 10.32 18.47
CA GLY A 135 -4.68 11.02 17.32
C GLY A 135 -4.10 10.05 16.31
N THR A 136 -4.13 10.42 15.04
CA THR A 136 -3.72 9.54 13.94
C THR A 136 -2.79 10.26 12.98
N LEU A 137 -1.69 9.61 12.61
CA LEU A 137 -0.72 10.08 11.63
C LEU A 137 -0.78 9.18 10.40
N ILE A 138 -1.04 9.76 9.24
CA ILE A 138 -1.10 9.04 7.97
C ILE A 138 0.06 9.50 7.09
N PHE A 139 0.93 8.58 6.72
CA PHE A 139 1.93 8.79 5.68
C PHE A 139 1.38 8.31 4.36
N LYS A 140 1.36 9.19 3.36
CA LYS A 140 1.08 8.86 1.98
C LYS A 140 2.37 8.95 1.18
N LEU A 141 2.89 7.79 0.77
CA LEU A 141 4.22 7.66 0.17
C LEU A 141 4.08 7.09 -1.23
N HIS A 142 4.68 7.72 -2.24
CA HIS A 142 4.67 7.13 -3.59
C HIS A 142 5.58 5.90 -3.66
N HIS A 143 5.12 4.81 -4.28
CA HIS A 143 5.86 3.54 -4.38
C HIS A 143 7.20 3.67 -5.15
N ALA A 144 7.39 4.75 -5.91
CA ALA A 144 8.67 5.06 -6.55
C ALA A 144 9.79 5.41 -5.55
N LEU A 145 9.45 5.80 -4.31
CA LEU A 145 10.43 6.11 -3.26
C LEU A 145 11.14 4.84 -2.78
N GLY A 146 10.40 3.74 -2.64
CA GLY A 146 10.88 2.45 -2.18
C GLY A 146 9.78 1.41 -2.12
N ASP A 147 10.17 0.15 -1.90
CA ASP A 147 9.21 -0.91 -1.58
C ASP A 147 8.66 -0.77 -0.16
N GLY A 148 7.56 -1.47 0.13
CA GLY A 148 6.91 -1.42 1.44
C GLY A 148 7.82 -1.82 2.60
N TYR A 149 8.79 -2.72 2.38
CA TYR A 149 9.73 -3.13 3.42
C TYR A 149 10.71 -2.01 3.79
N SER A 150 11.32 -1.39 2.79
CA SER A 150 12.28 -0.30 2.95
C SER A 150 11.60 0.95 3.52
N LEU A 151 10.38 1.25 3.07
CA LEU A 151 9.60 2.38 3.58
C LEU A 151 9.16 2.16 5.03
N MET A 152 8.68 0.96 5.39
CA MET A 152 8.41 0.64 6.80
C MET A 152 9.67 0.70 7.66
N GLY A 153 10.81 0.22 7.15
CA GLY A 153 12.10 0.36 7.82
C GLY A 153 12.49 1.82 8.07
N ALA A 154 12.28 2.69 7.08
CA ALA A 154 12.50 4.14 7.21
C ALA A 154 11.58 4.75 8.28
N LEU A 155 10.27 4.50 8.21
CA LEU A 155 9.31 5.02 9.20
C LEU A 155 9.62 4.55 10.63
N LEU A 156 9.95 3.27 10.80
CA LEU A 156 10.32 2.72 12.10
C LEU A 156 11.66 3.27 12.61
N SER A 157 12.56 3.69 11.72
CA SER A 157 13.81 4.36 12.12
C SER A 157 13.60 5.75 12.70
N CYS A 158 12.43 6.37 12.46
CA CYS A 158 12.03 7.61 13.14
C CYS A 158 11.59 7.39 14.60
N LEU A 159 11.37 6.14 15.01
CA LEU A 159 10.84 5.82 16.33
C LEU A 159 11.97 5.43 17.29
N GLN A 160 11.76 5.67 18.58
CA GLN A 160 12.70 5.34 19.65
C GLN A 160 12.03 4.43 20.69
N SER A 161 12.83 3.68 21.43
CA SER A 161 12.31 2.85 22.52
C SER A 161 11.74 3.72 23.65
N ALA A 162 10.48 3.48 24.02
CA ALA A 162 9.85 4.14 25.15
C ALA A 162 10.53 3.82 26.50
N GLN A 163 11.22 2.67 26.59
CA GLN A 163 11.96 2.28 27.81
C GLN A 163 13.34 2.94 27.88
N ASN A 164 14.01 3.11 26.72
CA ASN A 164 15.30 3.77 26.66
C ASN A 164 15.53 4.44 25.28
N PRO A 165 15.33 5.76 25.16
CA PRO A 165 15.51 6.50 23.92
C PRO A 165 16.92 6.45 23.33
N SER A 166 17.95 6.17 24.15
CA SER A 166 19.34 6.10 23.67
C SER A 166 19.68 4.80 22.96
N VAL A 167 18.77 3.82 22.97
CA VAL A 167 18.96 2.52 22.32
C VAL A 167 18.16 2.50 21.01
N PRO A 168 18.82 2.30 19.85
CA PRO A 168 18.12 2.14 18.58
C PRO A 168 17.10 1.01 18.64
N LEU A 169 15.97 1.17 17.95
CA LEU A 169 15.02 0.08 17.80
C LEU A 169 15.71 -1.12 17.14
N THR A 170 15.72 -2.24 17.85
CA THR A 170 16.30 -3.48 17.37
C THR A 170 15.19 -4.45 17.05
N PHE A 171 15.15 -4.91 15.80
CA PHE A 171 14.23 -5.96 15.39
C PHE A 171 14.83 -7.33 15.64
N PRO A 172 14.03 -8.35 15.98
CA PRO A 172 14.51 -9.72 16.10
C PRO A 172 15.19 -10.14 14.80
N SER A 173 16.48 -10.49 14.88
CA SER A 173 17.20 -11.02 13.73
C SER A 173 16.59 -12.36 13.31
N LEU A 174 16.39 -12.57 12.00
CA LEU A 174 16.10 -13.89 11.46
C LEU A 174 17.16 -14.87 11.94
N LYS A 175 16.75 -15.90 12.68
CA LYS A 175 17.65 -17.01 13.03
C LYS A 175 18.06 -17.68 11.74
N SER A 176 19.32 -17.50 11.33
CA SER A 176 19.91 -18.23 10.21
C SER A 176 19.73 -19.73 10.46
N SER A 177 18.95 -20.38 9.61
CA SER A 177 18.75 -21.82 9.65
C SER A 177 20.00 -22.52 9.14
N GLY A 178 21.00 -22.70 10.01
CA GLY A 178 22.09 -23.68 9.93
C GLY A 178 23.06 -23.61 8.73
N PRO A 179 24.29 -24.11 8.87
CA PRO A 179 25.23 -24.17 7.74
C PRO A 179 24.77 -25.24 6.74
N GLN A 180 24.48 -24.84 5.51
CA GLN A 180 24.29 -25.79 4.41
C GLN A 180 25.64 -26.39 4.02
N THR A 181 25.70 -27.72 4.01
CA THR A 181 26.88 -28.49 3.60
C THR A 181 27.16 -28.28 2.11
N THR A 182 28.34 -27.77 1.79
CA THR A 182 28.78 -27.46 0.43
C THR A 182 29.09 -28.73 -0.38
N HIS A 183 28.16 -29.16 -1.23
CA HIS A 183 28.47 -30.03 -2.38
C HIS A 183 28.77 -29.17 -3.62
N LYS A 184 30.06 -28.91 -3.87
CA LYS A 184 30.55 -27.95 -4.88
C LYS A 184 30.22 -28.27 -6.36
N THR A 185 29.65 -29.43 -6.69
CA THR A 185 29.33 -29.81 -8.08
C THR A 185 27.85 -29.70 -8.46
N LYS A 186 26.93 -29.58 -7.49
CA LYS A 186 25.50 -29.34 -7.76
C LYS A 186 25.15 -27.85 -7.91
N ILE A 187 25.96 -26.97 -7.33
CA ILE A 187 25.69 -25.52 -7.25
C ILE A 187 25.67 -24.88 -8.63
N VAL A 188 26.58 -25.26 -9.54
CA VAL A 188 26.65 -24.64 -10.88
C VAL A 188 25.47 -25.06 -11.76
N SER A 189 25.12 -26.35 -11.80
CA SER A 189 23.97 -26.81 -12.61
C SER A 189 22.64 -26.34 -12.02
N GLN A 190 22.50 -26.29 -10.69
CA GLN A 190 21.33 -25.70 -10.04
C GLN A 190 21.24 -24.21 -10.29
N PHE A 191 22.36 -23.47 -10.26
CA PHE A 191 22.37 -22.05 -10.58
C PHE A 191 21.90 -21.79 -12.02
N PHE A 192 22.47 -22.48 -13.01
CA PHE A 192 22.04 -22.31 -14.40
C PHE A 192 20.61 -22.79 -14.65
N SER A 193 20.18 -23.89 -14.03
CA SER A 193 18.79 -24.36 -14.12
C SER A 193 17.82 -23.37 -13.46
N SER A 194 18.17 -22.79 -12.32
CA SER A 194 17.35 -21.79 -11.63
C SER A 194 17.29 -20.48 -12.40
N VAL A 195 18.41 -20.03 -12.98
CA VAL A 195 18.43 -18.85 -13.87
C VAL A 195 17.58 -19.11 -15.11
N PHE A 196 17.74 -20.27 -15.75
CA PHE A 196 16.92 -20.63 -16.92
C PHE A 196 15.44 -20.74 -16.58
N GLN A 197 15.09 -21.36 -15.45
CA GLN A 197 13.70 -21.45 -14.99
C GLN A 197 13.14 -20.05 -14.71
N THR A 198 13.92 -19.17 -14.06
CA THR A 198 13.51 -17.79 -13.80
C THR A 198 13.31 -17.01 -15.09
N VAL A 199 14.23 -17.14 -16.06
CA VAL A 199 14.12 -16.48 -17.38
C VAL A 199 12.94 -17.03 -18.17
N SER A 200 12.70 -18.35 -18.13
CA SER A 200 11.56 -18.99 -18.77
C SER A 200 10.24 -18.56 -18.13
N ASP A 201 10.16 -18.54 -16.80
CA ASP A 201 8.97 -18.12 -16.06
C ASP A 201 8.69 -16.64 -16.27
N PHE A 202 9.74 -15.80 -16.29
CA PHE A 202 9.64 -14.39 -16.64
C PHE A 202 9.15 -14.22 -18.09
N SER A 203 9.75 -14.91 -19.05
CA SER A 203 9.35 -14.84 -20.46
C SER A 203 7.92 -15.33 -20.67
N TRP A 204 7.52 -16.40 -19.99
CA TRP A 204 6.16 -16.93 -20.00
C TRP A 204 5.16 -15.95 -19.37
N SER A 205 5.56 -15.27 -18.29
CA SER A 205 4.75 -14.23 -17.65
C SER A 205 4.59 -13.01 -18.55
N ILE A 206 5.65 -12.57 -19.23
CA ILE A 206 5.60 -11.49 -20.24
C ILE A 206 4.68 -11.88 -21.40
N LEU A 207 4.81 -13.10 -21.94
CA LEU A 207 3.94 -13.59 -23.01
C LEU A 207 2.48 -13.63 -22.56
N LYS A 208 2.18 -14.21 -21.40
CA LYS A 208 0.81 -14.23 -20.87
C LYS A 208 0.25 -12.84 -20.66
N SER A 209 1.02 -11.92 -20.07
CA SER A 209 0.54 -10.56 -19.79
C SER A 209 0.19 -9.76 -21.05
N ASN A 210 0.82 -10.06 -22.20
CA ASN A 210 0.56 -9.36 -23.47
C ASN A 210 -0.46 -10.07 -24.36
N PHE A 211 -0.58 -11.39 -24.27
CA PHE A 211 -1.37 -12.21 -25.21
C PHE A 211 -2.62 -12.85 -24.60
N VAL A 212 -2.74 -12.88 -23.26
CA VAL A 212 -3.88 -13.47 -22.56
C VAL A 212 -4.50 -12.39 -21.68
N GLU A 213 -5.67 -11.92 -22.08
CA GLU A 213 -6.45 -11.03 -21.23
C GLU A 213 -6.98 -11.82 -20.03
N ASP A 214 -6.75 -11.31 -18.81
CA ASP A 214 -7.30 -11.91 -17.60
C ASP A 214 -8.83 -11.91 -17.65
N ASP A 215 -9.43 -13.02 -17.22
CA ASP A 215 -10.88 -13.17 -17.13
C ASP A 215 -11.50 -12.03 -16.29
N ARG A 216 -12.67 -11.56 -16.75
CA ARG A 216 -13.45 -10.59 -15.96
C ARG A 216 -13.96 -11.26 -14.69
N THR A 217 -13.69 -10.62 -13.56
CA THR A 217 -14.13 -11.08 -12.23
C THR A 217 -14.69 -9.91 -11.44
N PRO A 218 -15.41 -10.13 -10.32
CA PRO A 218 -15.79 -9.04 -9.42
C PRO A 218 -14.63 -8.16 -8.91
N ILE A 219 -13.38 -8.62 -9.06
CA ILE A 219 -12.15 -7.91 -8.69
C ILE A 219 -11.53 -7.21 -9.91
N ARG A 220 -11.67 -7.81 -11.10
CA ARG A 220 -11.25 -7.23 -12.38
C ARG A 220 -12.48 -6.92 -13.24
N SER A 221 -12.98 -5.69 -13.14
CA SER A 221 -14.15 -5.23 -13.93
C SER A 221 -13.90 -5.25 -15.44
N GLY A 222 -12.66 -4.99 -15.87
CA GLY A 222 -12.30 -4.89 -17.29
C GLY A 222 -12.93 -3.68 -18.00
N GLU A 223 -13.32 -2.67 -17.24
CA GLU A 223 -13.83 -1.38 -17.73
C GLU A 223 -12.72 -0.34 -17.67
N ASP A 224 -12.62 0.50 -18.70
CA ASP A 224 -11.64 1.59 -18.73
C ASP A 224 -11.99 2.69 -17.71
N GLY A 225 -10.97 3.32 -17.14
CA GLY A 225 -11.12 4.46 -16.23
C GLY A 225 -11.58 4.09 -14.81
N VAL A 226 -11.55 2.81 -14.45
CA VAL A 226 -11.82 2.34 -13.07
C VAL A 226 -10.82 2.94 -12.08
N GLU A 227 -9.61 3.26 -12.55
CA GLU A 227 -8.55 3.93 -11.80
C GLU A 227 -8.87 5.37 -11.40
N PHE A 228 -9.91 5.99 -11.98
CA PHE A 228 -10.37 7.34 -11.64
C PHE A 228 -11.65 7.32 -10.80
N ARG A 229 -12.19 6.15 -10.47
CA ARG A 229 -13.38 6.04 -9.63
C ARG A 229 -13.02 6.37 -8.17
N PRO A 230 -13.98 6.91 -7.41
CA PRO A 230 -13.82 7.05 -5.97
C PRO A 230 -13.43 5.71 -5.34
N ILE A 231 -12.46 5.75 -4.42
CA ILE A 231 -12.05 4.61 -3.62
C ILE A 231 -12.78 4.73 -2.29
N THR A 232 -13.30 3.61 -1.77
CA THR A 232 -13.76 3.50 -0.39
C THR A 232 -12.86 2.52 0.32
N LEU A 233 -12.23 2.97 1.39
CA LEU A 233 -11.44 2.13 2.28
C LEU A 233 -12.34 1.63 3.42
N SER A 234 -12.10 0.41 3.86
CA SER A 234 -12.78 -0.17 5.01
C SER A 234 -11.76 -0.93 5.83
N THR A 235 -11.75 -0.68 7.12
CA THR A 235 -10.74 -1.23 8.04
C THR A 235 -11.31 -2.42 8.79
N LEU A 236 -10.53 -3.49 8.90
CA LEU A 236 -10.85 -4.66 9.74
C LEU A 236 -9.74 -4.86 10.75
N THR A 237 -10.12 -4.91 12.02
CA THR A 237 -9.18 -5.10 13.13
C THR A 237 -9.16 -6.56 13.54
N PHE A 238 -7.95 -7.14 13.58
CA PHE A 238 -7.73 -8.52 14.02
C PHE A 238 -6.82 -8.54 15.25
N SER A 239 -7.19 -9.35 16.25
CA SER A 239 -6.33 -9.54 17.43
C SER A 239 -5.07 -10.31 17.07
N ILE A 240 -3.92 -9.76 17.45
CA ILE A 240 -2.62 -10.42 17.26
C ILE A 240 -2.54 -11.75 18.02
N ASP A 241 -3.23 -11.87 19.15
CA ASP A 241 -3.24 -13.09 19.96
C ASP A 241 -4.06 -14.18 19.29
N GLU A 242 -5.13 -13.82 18.59
CA GLU A 242 -5.89 -14.77 17.78
C GLU A 242 -5.09 -15.26 16.57
N ILE A 243 -4.38 -14.34 15.89
CA ILE A 243 -3.47 -14.70 14.80
C ILE A 243 -2.39 -15.67 15.31
N LYS A 244 -1.77 -15.40 16.46
CA LYS A 244 -0.80 -16.31 17.10
C LYS A 244 -1.42 -17.65 17.46
N ARG A 245 -2.66 -17.67 17.96
CA ARG A 245 -3.38 -18.91 18.30
C ARG A 245 -3.61 -19.77 17.06
N ILE A 246 -4.07 -19.19 15.95
CA ILE A 246 -4.28 -19.89 14.68
C ILE A 246 -2.95 -20.42 14.14
N LYS A 247 -1.93 -19.54 14.10
CA LYS A 247 -0.56 -19.89 13.69
C LYS A 247 -0.07 -21.13 14.43
N ASN A 248 -0.14 -21.13 15.76
CA ASN A 248 0.35 -22.23 16.59
C ASN A 248 -0.47 -23.51 16.41
N LYS A 249 -1.80 -23.41 16.25
CA LYS A 249 -2.67 -24.57 16.05
C LYS A 249 -2.44 -25.25 14.69
N LEU A 250 -2.11 -24.46 13.66
CA LEU A 250 -1.89 -24.96 12.30
C LEU A 250 -0.41 -25.28 12.01
N GLY A 251 0.52 -24.86 12.88
CA GLY A 251 1.96 -25.06 12.68
C GLY A 251 2.55 -24.23 11.53
N VAL A 252 1.97 -23.07 11.24
CA VAL A 252 2.35 -22.18 10.12
C VAL A 252 3.01 -20.89 10.62
N THR A 253 3.31 -19.95 9.73
CA THR A 253 3.81 -18.60 10.08
C THR A 253 2.68 -17.58 10.19
N THR A 254 2.97 -16.42 10.77
CA THR A 254 2.00 -15.31 10.83
C THR A 254 1.54 -14.87 9.44
N ASN A 255 2.46 -14.83 8.47
CA ASN A 255 2.16 -14.43 7.10
C ASN A 255 1.21 -15.41 6.42
N ASP A 256 1.35 -16.70 6.68
CA ASP A 256 0.45 -17.73 6.14
C ASP A 256 -0.99 -17.53 6.65
N VAL A 257 -1.14 -17.17 7.93
CA VAL A 257 -2.46 -16.88 8.52
C VAL A 257 -3.08 -15.64 7.86
N ILE A 258 -2.33 -14.54 7.74
CA ILE A 258 -2.81 -13.30 7.12
C ILE A 258 -3.19 -13.53 5.65
N ALA A 259 -2.32 -14.21 4.89
CA ALA A 259 -2.61 -14.57 3.50
C ALA A 259 -3.87 -15.42 3.39
N GLY A 260 -4.04 -16.42 4.26
CA GLY A 260 -5.24 -17.25 4.30
C GLY A 260 -6.53 -16.45 4.56
N ILE A 261 -6.49 -15.47 5.48
CA ILE A 261 -7.61 -14.57 5.74
C ILE A 261 -7.96 -13.75 4.49
N ILE A 262 -6.96 -13.16 3.83
CA ILE A 262 -7.15 -12.37 2.61
C ILE A 262 -7.78 -13.25 1.51
N PHE A 263 -7.20 -14.42 1.22
CA PHE A 263 -7.71 -15.33 0.20
C PHE A 263 -9.15 -15.77 0.48
N LEU A 264 -9.47 -16.10 1.74
CA LEU A 264 -10.82 -16.47 2.13
C LEU A 264 -11.80 -15.31 1.96
N GLY A 265 -11.42 -14.11 2.42
CA GLY A 265 -12.23 -12.89 2.29
C GLY A 265 -12.51 -12.58 0.82
N THR A 266 -11.48 -12.58 -0.02
CA THR A 266 -11.60 -12.38 -1.48
C THR A 266 -12.52 -13.43 -2.11
N ARG A 267 -12.38 -14.70 -1.72
CA ARG A 267 -13.23 -15.78 -2.23
C ARG A 267 -14.69 -15.58 -1.84
N ILE A 268 -14.97 -15.28 -0.57
CA ILE A 268 -16.34 -15.04 -0.08
C ILE A 268 -16.96 -13.85 -0.82
N TYR A 269 -16.21 -12.76 -0.97
CA TYR A 269 -16.64 -11.59 -1.74
C TYR A 269 -17.02 -11.97 -3.18
N MET A 270 -16.14 -12.68 -3.89
CA MET A 270 -16.42 -13.11 -5.26
C MET A 270 -17.68 -13.98 -5.37
N GLN A 271 -17.87 -14.91 -4.42
CA GLN A 271 -19.04 -15.79 -4.38
C GLN A 271 -20.33 -14.99 -4.16
N GLU A 272 -20.31 -14.04 -3.22
CA GLU A 272 -21.48 -13.23 -2.88
C GLU A 272 -21.87 -12.28 -4.01
N VAL A 273 -20.90 -11.59 -4.62
CA VAL A 273 -21.19 -10.70 -5.77
C VAL A 273 -21.74 -11.48 -6.96
N THR A 274 -21.13 -12.64 -7.27
CA THR A 274 -21.61 -13.49 -8.38
C THR A 274 -23.04 -13.99 -8.13
N LYS A 275 -23.35 -14.39 -6.89
CA LYS A 275 -24.70 -14.82 -6.49
C LYS A 275 -25.70 -13.67 -6.59
N ASN A 276 -25.35 -12.47 -6.12
CA ASN A 276 -26.21 -11.30 -6.20
C ASN A 276 -26.45 -10.83 -7.63
N GLN A 277 -25.44 -10.89 -8.51
CA GLN A 277 -25.61 -10.64 -9.94
C GLN A 277 -26.58 -11.65 -10.57
N ALA A 278 -26.42 -12.94 -10.28
CA ALA A 278 -27.35 -13.98 -10.75
C ALA A 278 -28.78 -13.73 -10.26
N MET A 279 -28.96 -13.36 -8.98
CA MET A 279 -30.28 -13.02 -8.43
C MET A 279 -30.88 -11.76 -9.04
N ASN A 280 -30.08 -10.74 -9.35
CA ASN A 280 -30.56 -9.52 -9.98
C ASN A 280 -30.98 -9.74 -11.45
N ILE A 281 -30.25 -10.60 -12.18
CA ILE A 281 -30.66 -11.03 -13.54
C ILE A 281 -31.98 -11.79 -13.46
N VAL A 282 -32.12 -12.75 -12.53
CA VAL A 282 -33.37 -13.51 -12.33
C VAL A 282 -34.53 -12.58 -11.96
N ARG A 283 -34.32 -11.60 -11.07
CA ARG A 283 -35.34 -10.59 -10.73
C ARG A 283 -35.73 -9.76 -11.93
N HIS A 284 -34.76 -9.24 -12.69
CA HIS A 284 -35.03 -8.46 -13.91
C HIS A 284 -35.81 -9.26 -14.95
N TRP A 285 -35.46 -10.54 -15.13
CA TRP A 285 -36.23 -11.48 -15.94
C TRP A 285 -37.67 -11.66 -15.42
N CYS A 286 -37.87 -11.87 -14.11
CA CYS A 286 -39.21 -12.00 -13.52
C CYS A 286 -40.06 -10.74 -13.70
N TYR A 287 -39.48 -9.54 -13.66
CA TYR A 287 -40.20 -8.27 -13.89
C TYR A 287 -40.46 -7.96 -15.37
N SER A 288 -39.79 -8.67 -16.30
CA SER A 288 -39.94 -8.47 -17.75
C SER A 288 -40.92 -9.45 -18.41
N ILE A 289 -41.52 -10.36 -17.63
CA ILE A 289 -42.56 -11.29 -18.11
C ILE A 289 -43.91 -10.54 -18.09
N PRO A 290 -44.61 -10.41 -19.24
CA PRO A 290 -45.94 -9.82 -19.29
C PRO A 290 -46.92 -10.58 -18.38
N GLU A 291 -47.82 -9.85 -17.70
CA GLU A 291 -48.74 -10.31 -16.63
C GLU A 291 -49.67 -11.50 -16.96
N THR A 292 -49.58 -12.13 -18.14
CA THR A 292 -50.44 -13.24 -18.56
C THR A 292 -49.83 -14.63 -18.39
N SER A 293 -48.67 -14.78 -17.76
CA SER A 293 -48.09 -16.11 -17.49
C SER A 293 -47.59 -16.24 -16.05
N ARG A 294 -48.44 -16.77 -15.16
CA ARG A 294 -48.03 -17.17 -13.81
C ARG A 294 -47.03 -18.32 -13.91
N VAL A 295 -45.76 -18.05 -13.62
CA VAL A 295 -44.78 -19.08 -13.28
C VAL A 295 -44.47 -18.94 -11.79
N THR A 296 -44.96 -19.89 -11.00
CA THR A 296 -44.60 -20.05 -9.58
C THR A 296 -43.14 -20.52 -9.50
N CYS A 297 -42.21 -19.61 -9.17
CA CYS A 297 -40.86 -20.00 -8.76
C CYS A 297 -40.87 -20.37 -7.27
N GLN A 298 -40.83 -21.67 -7.00
CA GLN A 298 -40.69 -22.21 -5.65
C GLN A 298 -39.20 -22.15 -5.25
N SER A 299 -38.88 -21.31 -4.26
CA SER A 299 -37.56 -21.27 -3.62
C SER A 299 -37.36 -22.55 -2.81
N MET A 300 -36.48 -23.44 -3.27
CA MET A 300 -35.91 -24.48 -2.39
C MET A 300 -34.71 -23.89 -1.64
N ARG A 301 -34.71 -24.13 -0.32
CA ARG A 301 -33.70 -23.69 0.65
C ARG A 301 -32.29 -24.14 0.30
#